data_AF-F8PPK2-F1
#
_entry.id   AF-F8PPK2-F1
#
_cell.length_a   1.000
_cell.length_b   1.000
_cell.length_c   1.000
_cell.angle_alpha   90.00
_cell.angle_beta   90.00
_cell.angle_gamma   90.00
#
_symmetry.space_group_name_H-M   'P 1'
#
loop_
_entity.id
_entity.type
_entity.pdbx_description
1 polymer ?
#
loop_
_entity_poly.entity_id
_entity_poly.type
_entity_poly.pdbx_seq_one_letter_code
_entity_poly.pdbx_strand_id
1 'polypeptide(L)'
;MRTLSLSSEPPTASIVELSSMEYKAIPPAISKPVALSSIPPPTSKIPSVTLDSDVITDNMAARLSMSFLGHVMFLKSQVPFPVIQLARMPGSNTNNRASKKRAELLNSLDTLASHLNTTFTSLSTAIALKEKSGARDSDGSIKDSSQHDQSRTSVAYLAIVLGSTIGAAKARVILGVNGLEIKVWGEREELNVEGTSSGTDSEDNEESLEGSGSGESSSSDGSESERDSGAESEHDDDEADCLSDRDSQSGSEASCSDSCESPPRSRSPSPTPSYQSTPDSEAPSPPPSPSRRFQSHAEEQETLRTAERLLSRTLASACAEGEDTGMASEMAPTQTHILLRAPRRFVHPAWIPRQNLNNSMDDTLADFLQESRPGNSPHGIKKKRSKKGIKVEGVWIKSRGVGVEDPTEDNDETIAEEDEYIWWTWDGKLAGFADW
;
A
#
# COMPACT_ATOMS: atom_id res chain seq x y z
N MET A 1 -2.41 -67.73 -24.93
CA MET A 1 -3.43 -67.40 -25.94
C MET A 1 -3.85 -65.94 -25.75
N ARG A 2 -3.66 -65.13 -26.81
CA ARG A 2 -4.21 -63.79 -27.09
C ARG A 2 -4.03 -62.65 -26.08
N THR A 3 -3.01 -61.85 -26.38
CA THR A 3 -2.84 -60.43 -26.08
C THR A 3 -3.86 -59.56 -26.85
N LEU A 4 -4.38 -58.50 -26.23
CA LEU A 4 -5.06 -57.40 -26.94
C LEU A 4 -4.51 -56.06 -26.43
N SER A 5 -3.73 -55.43 -27.30
CA SER A 5 -3.25 -54.05 -27.24
C SER A 5 -4.23 -53.15 -27.99
N LEU A 6 -4.72 -52.08 -27.36
CA LEU A 6 -5.49 -51.02 -28.02
C LEU A 6 -4.63 -49.75 -28.11
N SER A 7 -4.13 -49.50 -29.33
CA SER A 7 -3.49 -48.25 -29.75
C SER A 7 -4.57 -47.34 -30.34
N SER A 8 -4.54 -46.06 -30.00
CA SER A 8 -5.45 -45.02 -30.48
C SER A 8 -4.64 -43.81 -30.92
N GLU A 9 -4.37 -43.71 -32.21
CA GLU A 9 -3.83 -42.50 -32.87
C GLU A 9 -4.97 -41.53 -33.22
N PRO A 10 -4.76 -40.19 -33.11
CA PRO A 10 -5.70 -39.20 -33.62
C PRO A 10 -5.43 -38.82 -35.10
N PRO A 11 -6.46 -38.37 -35.84
CA PRO A 11 -6.39 -38.09 -37.27
C PRO A 11 -5.77 -36.73 -37.61
N THR A 12 -4.97 -36.73 -38.67
CA THR A 12 -4.41 -35.59 -39.40
C THR A 12 -5.51 -34.79 -40.12
N ALA A 13 -5.59 -33.49 -39.84
CA ALA A 13 -6.46 -32.57 -40.57
C ALA A 13 -5.72 -31.99 -41.79
N SER A 14 -6.34 -32.14 -42.96
CA SER A 14 -5.87 -31.67 -44.26
C SER A 14 -6.07 -30.16 -44.43
N ILE A 15 -5.04 -29.50 -44.95
CA ILE A 15 -5.03 -28.09 -45.38
C ILE A 15 -5.77 -27.98 -46.71
N VAL A 16 -6.80 -27.11 -46.77
CA VAL A 16 -7.49 -26.75 -48.01
C VAL A 16 -6.99 -25.38 -48.47
N GLU A 17 -6.35 -25.40 -49.64
CA GLU A 17 -5.87 -24.26 -50.41
C GLU A 17 -7.07 -23.58 -51.11
N LEU A 18 -7.39 -22.34 -50.73
CA LEU A 18 -8.43 -21.53 -51.38
C LEU A 18 -7.83 -20.37 -52.16
N SER A 19 -7.82 -20.62 -53.48
CA SER A 19 -7.89 -19.73 -54.64
C SER A 19 -8.14 -18.23 -54.41
N SER A 20 -7.26 -17.45 -55.06
CA SER A 20 -7.34 -16.01 -55.30
C SER A 20 -8.61 -15.56 -56.03
N MET A 21 -9.34 -14.60 -55.44
CA MET A 21 -10.27 -13.73 -56.16
C MET A 21 -9.75 -12.29 -56.13
N GLU A 22 -9.38 -11.82 -57.31
CA GLU A 22 -8.87 -10.49 -57.60
C GLU A 22 -10.05 -9.50 -57.75
N TYR A 23 -10.30 -8.68 -56.72
CA TYR A 23 -11.26 -7.58 -56.78
C TYR A 23 -10.54 -6.27 -57.10
N LYS A 24 -10.76 -5.76 -58.31
CA LYS A 24 -10.33 -4.44 -58.76
C LYS A 24 -11.26 -3.36 -58.18
N ALA A 25 -10.87 -2.78 -57.04
CA ALA A 25 -11.59 -1.68 -56.40
C ALA A 25 -11.05 -0.30 -56.81
N ILE A 26 -11.98 0.63 -57.01
CA ILE A 26 -11.83 2.02 -57.43
C ILE A 26 -11.20 2.85 -56.30
N PRO A 27 -10.25 3.77 -56.56
CA PRO A 27 -9.60 4.55 -55.50
C PRO A 27 -10.50 5.68 -54.98
N PRO A 28 -10.81 5.75 -53.67
CA PRO A 28 -11.33 6.96 -53.06
C PRO A 28 -10.18 7.94 -52.78
N ALA A 29 -10.45 9.22 -52.98
CA ALA A 29 -9.53 10.33 -52.80
C ALA A 29 -8.89 10.32 -51.40
N ILE A 30 -7.56 10.23 -51.38
CA ILE A 30 -6.71 10.30 -50.20
C ILE A 30 -6.72 11.75 -49.70
N SER A 31 -7.59 12.03 -48.74
CA SER A 31 -7.35 13.13 -47.81
C SER A 31 -6.23 12.67 -46.86
N LYS A 32 -5.09 13.35 -46.92
CA LYS A 32 -3.94 13.05 -46.05
C LYS A 32 -4.37 13.29 -44.60
N PRO A 33 -4.41 12.27 -43.71
CA PRO A 33 -4.58 12.53 -42.30
C PRO A 33 -3.38 13.35 -41.84
N VAL A 34 -3.67 14.51 -41.26
CA VAL A 34 -2.70 15.36 -40.58
C VAL A 34 -2.02 14.49 -39.54
N ALA A 35 -0.74 14.18 -39.75
CA ALA A 35 0.09 13.50 -38.79
C ALA A 35 0.26 14.43 -37.58
N LEU A 36 -0.63 14.27 -36.59
CA LEU A 36 -0.38 14.72 -35.23
C LEU A 36 0.91 14.04 -34.81
N SER A 37 2.00 14.81 -34.77
CA SER A 37 3.29 14.39 -34.26
C SER A 37 3.08 13.83 -32.86
N SER A 38 3.07 12.51 -32.73
CA SER A 38 3.09 11.83 -31.44
C SER A 38 4.42 12.17 -30.79
N ILE A 39 4.43 13.22 -29.97
CA ILE A 39 5.54 13.50 -29.07
C ILE A 39 5.71 12.22 -28.24
N PRO A 40 6.86 11.53 -28.33
CA PRO A 40 7.06 10.32 -27.54
C PRO A 40 6.92 10.73 -26.07
N PRO A 41 6.08 10.03 -25.29
CA PRO A 41 5.88 10.38 -23.90
C PRO A 41 7.23 10.38 -23.18
N PRO A 42 7.51 11.35 -22.30
CA PRO A 42 8.76 11.38 -21.54
C PRO A 42 8.87 10.09 -20.74
N THR A 43 9.83 9.23 -21.10
CA THR A 43 10.05 7.94 -20.44
C THR A 43 10.88 8.16 -19.17
N SER A 44 10.21 8.41 -18.04
CA SER A 44 10.89 8.31 -16.74
C SER A 44 11.36 6.86 -16.55
N LYS A 45 12.56 6.67 -16.00
CA LYS A 45 13.13 5.34 -15.74
C LYS A 45 12.31 4.58 -14.69
N ILE A 46 11.76 5.33 -13.73
CA ILE A 46 10.89 4.78 -12.69
C ILE A 46 9.45 4.76 -13.22
N PRO A 47 8.76 3.61 -13.19
CA PRO A 47 7.36 3.52 -13.54
C PRO A 47 6.48 4.37 -12.61
N SER A 48 5.49 5.03 -13.19
CA SER A 48 4.52 5.85 -12.47
C SER A 48 3.11 5.35 -12.77
N VAL A 49 2.29 5.28 -11.73
CA VAL A 49 0.88 4.92 -11.76
C VAL A 49 0.08 6.16 -11.37
N THR A 50 -0.81 6.63 -12.25
CA THR A 50 -1.72 7.73 -11.94
C THR A 50 -3.12 7.16 -11.70
N LEU A 51 -3.64 7.37 -10.51
CA LEU A 51 -4.98 6.94 -10.10
C LEU A 51 -6.03 7.97 -10.53
N ASP A 52 -7.27 7.53 -10.74
CA ASP A 52 -8.39 8.40 -11.09
C ASP A 52 -9.01 9.13 -9.88
N SER A 53 -8.50 8.87 -8.68
CA SER A 53 -8.91 9.51 -7.43
C SER A 53 -8.06 10.74 -7.15
N ASP A 54 -8.64 11.82 -6.64
CA ASP A 54 -7.92 13.07 -6.33
C ASP A 54 -7.05 12.94 -5.07
N VAL A 55 -7.43 12.02 -4.17
CA VAL A 55 -6.75 11.74 -2.90
C VAL A 55 -6.58 10.24 -2.73
N ILE A 56 -5.44 9.83 -2.16
CA ILE A 56 -5.15 8.47 -1.76
C ILE A 56 -5.46 8.34 -0.27
N THR A 57 -6.53 7.63 0.05
CA THR A 57 -6.92 7.36 1.45
C THR A 57 -5.96 6.38 2.12
N ASP A 58 -5.96 6.34 3.46
CA ASP A 58 -5.13 5.44 4.25
C ASP A 58 -5.28 3.96 3.84
N ASN A 59 -6.54 3.53 3.64
CA ASN A 59 -6.89 2.18 3.18
C ASN A 59 -6.34 1.89 1.78
N MET A 60 -6.44 2.86 0.87
CA MET A 60 -5.90 2.73 -0.48
C MET A 60 -4.37 2.63 -0.47
N ALA A 61 -3.69 3.48 0.29
CA ALA A 61 -2.24 3.43 0.45
C ALA A 61 -1.76 2.09 1.04
N ALA A 62 -2.45 1.57 2.06
CA ALA A 62 -2.17 0.28 2.66
C ALA A 62 -2.31 -0.88 1.67
N ARG A 63 -3.43 -0.93 0.94
CA ARG A 63 -3.68 -1.98 -0.06
C ARG A 63 -2.72 -1.96 -1.23
N LEU A 64 -2.42 -0.77 -1.75
CA LEU A 64 -1.45 -0.62 -2.84
C LEU A 64 -0.04 -1.00 -2.38
N SER A 65 0.33 -0.66 -1.14
CA SER A 65 1.61 -1.08 -0.56
C SER A 65 1.72 -2.61 -0.44
N MET A 66 0.67 -3.28 0.04
CA MET A 66 0.63 -4.75 0.11
C MET A 66 0.64 -5.41 -1.27
N SER A 67 -0.14 -4.87 -2.22
CA SER A 67 -0.12 -5.36 -3.60
C SER A 67 1.26 -5.21 -4.21
N PHE A 68 1.93 -4.07 -3.99
CA PHE A 68 3.28 -3.82 -4.47
C PHE A 68 4.30 -4.79 -3.86
N LEU A 69 4.25 -5.00 -2.54
CA LEU A 69 5.10 -5.96 -1.85
C LEU A 69 4.96 -7.37 -2.43
N GLY A 70 3.72 -7.83 -2.65
CA GLY A 70 3.47 -9.13 -3.27
C GLY A 70 4.08 -9.27 -4.66
N HIS A 71 4.03 -8.21 -5.47
CA HIS A 71 4.71 -8.17 -6.77
C HIS A 71 6.22 -8.18 -6.65
N VAL A 72 6.81 -7.37 -5.76
CA VAL A 72 8.26 -7.33 -5.54
C VAL A 72 8.78 -8.70 -5.09
N MET A 73 8.10 -9.36 -4.16
CA MET A 73 8.48 -10.70 -3.70
C MET A 73 8.49 -11.71 -4.86
N PHE A 74 7.52 -11.65 -5.76
CA PHE A 74 7.48 -12.53 -6.92
C PHE A 74 8.54 -12.16 -7.98
N LEU A 75 8.64 -10.89 -8.37
CA LEU A 75 9.58 -10.39 -9.38
C LEU A 75 11.05 -10.57 -8.96
N LYS A 76 11.33 -10.58 -7.65
CA LYS A 76 12.66 -10.81 -7.09
C LYS A 76 12.88 -12.27 -6.67
N SER A 77 12.06 -13.20 -7.16
CA SER A 77 12.17 -14.65 -6.89
C SER A 77 12.23 -15.01 -5.39
N GLN A 78 11.62 -14.17 -4.54
CA GLN A 78 11.49 -14.45 -3.10
C GLN A 78 10.37 -15.46 -2.85
N VAL A 79 9.42 -15.59 -3.78
CA VAL A 79 8.37 -16.59 -3.74
C VAL A 79 8.19 -17.23 -5.11
N PRO A 80 7.83 -18.53 -5.17
CA PRO A 80 7.74 -19.26 -6.43
C PRO A 80 6.50 -18.89 -7.26
N PHE A 81 5.45 -18.36 -6.61
CA PHE A 81 4.21 -17.95 -7.26
C PHE A 81 3.74 -16.61 -6.69
N PRO A 82 2.91 -15.85 -7.43
CA PRO A 82 2.25 -14.66 -6.91
C PRO A 82 1.52 -14.96 -5.60
N VAL A 83 1.63 -14.07 -4.61
CA VAL A 83 1.08 -14.25 -3.25
C VAL A 83 -0.40 -14.65 -3.26
N ILE A 84 -1.22 -14.09 -4.15
CA ILE A 84 -2.64 -14.42 -4.27
C ILE A 84 -2.85 -15.88 -4.71
N GLN A 85 -2.00 -16.39 -5.59
CA GLN A 85 -2.03 -17.80 -6.01
C GLN A 85 -1.53 -18.69 -4.88
N LEU A 86 -0.45 -18.27 -4.21
CA LEU A 86 0.03 -18.94 -3.00
C LEU A 86 -1.03 -19.00 -1.91
N ALA A 87 -1.96 -18.05 -1.76
CA ALA A 87 -3.01 -18.19 -0.74
C ALA A 87 -4.00 -19.33 -1.07
N ARG A 88 -4.19 -19.66 -2.36
CA ARG A 88 -5.27 -20.56 -2.84
C ARG A 88 -4.83 -21.99 -3.10
N MET A 89 -3.53 -22.23 -3.28
CA MET A 89 -3.02 -23.56 -3.62
C MET A 89 -3.25 -24.56 -2.47
N PRO A 90 -3.65 -25.81 -2.73
CA PRO A 90 -3.65 -26.82 -1.68
C PRO A 90 -2.21 -27.07 -1.20
N GLY A 91 -2.00 -27.27 0.10
CA GLY A 91 -0.69 -27.74 0.59
C GLY A 91 -0.45 -29.14 0.03
N SER A 92 0.61 -29.34 -0.76
CA SER A 92 0.98 -30.69 -1.17
C SER A 92 1.47 -31.45 0.05
N ASN A 93 0.84 -32.59 0.35
CA ASN A 93 1.15 -33.42 1.52
C ASN A 93 2.57 -34.01 1.51
N THR A 94 3.32 -33.88 0.41
CA THR A 94 4.65 -34.45 0.26
C THR A 94 5.78 -33.58 0.82
N ASN A 95 5.57 -32.28 1.02
CA ASN A 95 6.61 -31.36 1.51
C ASN A 95 6.12 -30.50 2.68
N ASN A 96 6.15 -31.08 3.88
CA ASN A 96 5.75 -30.40 5.12
C ASN A 96 6.55 -29.10 5.38
N ARG A 97 7.80 -29.03 4.93
CA ARG A 97 8.67 -27.85 5.12
C ARG A 97 8.23 -26.68 4.26
N ALA A 98 7.98 -26.91 2.97
CA ALA A 98 7.49 -25.88 2.05
C ALA A 98 6.12 -25.34 2.50
N SER A 99 5.21 -26.24 2.90
CA SER A 99 3.90 -25.88 3.43
C SER A 99 4.00 -25.02 4.70
N LYS A 100 4.94 -25.33 5.62
CA LYS A 100 5.20 -24.52 6.82
C LYS A 100 5.73 -23.12 6.46
N LYS A 101 6.75 -23.03 5.60
CA LYS A 101 7.31 -21.73 5.16
C LYS A 101 6.25 -20.86 4.48
N ARG A 102 5.39 -21.45 3.65
CA ARG A 102 4.25 -20.77 3.03
C ARG A 102 3.27 -20.24 4.07
N ALA A 103 2.87 -21.06 5.04
CA ALA A 103 1.93 -20.64 6.08
C ALA A 103 2.51 -19.49 6.92
N GLU A 104 3.79 -19.58 7.30
CA GLU A 104 4.50 -18.52 8.02
C GLU A 104 4.53 -17.21 7.21
N LEU A 105 4.87 -17.28 5.92
CA LEU A 105 4.85 -16.12 5.05
C LEU A 105 3.46 -15.48 4.97
N LEU A 106 2.42 -16.27 4.74
CA LEU A 106 1.04 -15.76 4.61
C LEU A 106 0.56 -15.12 5.92
N ASN A 107 0.88 -15.71 7.08
CA ASN A 107 0.58 -15.13 8.39
C ASN A 107 1.31 -13.81 8.62
N SER A 108 2.59 -13.73 8.24
CA SER A 108 3.36 -12.49 8.33
C SER A 108 2.81 -11.40 7.40
N LEU A 109 2.38 -11.75 6.18
CA LEU A 109 1.78 -10.80 5.24
C LEU A 109 0.41 -10.31 5.72
N ASP A 110 -0.41 -11.17 6.32
CA ASP A 110 -1.69 -10.78 6.92
C ASP A 110 -1.49 -9.83 8.12
N THR A 111 -0.53 -10.16 8.98
CA THR A 111 -0.13 -9.32 10.11
C THR A 111 0.37 -7.95 9.62
N LEU A 112 1.22 -7.92 8.59
CA LEU A 112 1.69 -6.66 7.99
C LEU A 112 0.54 -5.87 7.36
N ALA A 113 -0.39 -6.52 6.67
CA ALA A 113 -1.55 -5.85 6.08
C ALA A 113 -2.41 -5.15 7.15
N SER A 114 -2.68 -5.84 8.27
CA SER A 114 -3.38 -5.24 9.40
C SER A 114 -2.63 -4.04 9.97
N HIS A 115 -1.31 -4.15 10.13
CA HIS A 115 -0.49 -3.04 10.62
C HIS A 115 -0.44 -1.87 9.63
N LEU A 116 -0.35 -2.10 8.32
CA LEU A 116 -0.28 -1.03 7.33
C LEU A 116 -1.55 -0.17 7.30
N ASN A 117 -2.73 -0.77 7.51
CA ASN A 117 -3.98 0.00 7.61
C ASN A 117 -3.93 1.05 8.73
N THR A 118 -3.47 0.66 9.93
CA THR A 118 -3.33 1.60 11.05
C THR A 118 -2.10 2.50 10.89
N THR A 119 -1.06 2.03 10.20
CA THR A 119 0.17 2.79 9.93
C THR A 119 -0.10 4.06 9.14
N PHE A 120 -0.82 3.95 8.02
CA PHE A 120 -1.12 5.13 7.19
C PHE A 120 -2.00 6.13 7.92
N THR A 121 -2.95 5.65 8.74
CA THR A 121 -3.76 6.49 9.63
C THR A 121 -2.89 7.28 10.63
N SER A 122 -1.98 6.58 11.33
CA SER A 122 -1.04 7.20 12.28
C SER A 122 -0.06 8.15 11.57
N LEU A 123 0.40 7.80 10.37
CA LEU A 123 1.30 8.63 9.57
C LEU A 123 0.62 9.91 9.11
N SER A 124 -0.60 9.81 8.58
CA SER A 124 -1.44 10.94 8.18
C SER A 124 -1.60 11.93 9.34
N THR A 125 -1.89 11.42 10.54
CA THR A 125 -1.99 12.23 11.77
C THR A 125 -0.65 12.89 12.13
N ALA A 126 0.46 12.14 12.09
CA ALA A 126 1.78 12.67 12.42
C ALA A 126 2.22 13.80 11.47
N ILE A 127 1.92 13.67 10.18
CA ILE A 127 2.21 14.69 9.16
C ILE A 127 1.31 15.92 9.38
N ALA A 128 0.01 15.72 9.65
CA ALA A 128 -0.91 16.82 9.94
C ALA A 128 -0.45 17.68 11.13
N LEU A 129 0.06 17.02 12.18
CA LEU A 129 0.59 17.71 13.36
C LEU A 129 1.85 18.51 13.06
N LYS A 130 2.74 18.00 12.20
CA LYS A 130 3.93 18.73 11.72
C LYS A 130 3.55 19.99 10.93
N GLU A 131 2.53 19.93 10.08
CA GLU A 131 2.09 21.13 9.35
C GLU A 131 1.51 22.20 10.28
N LYS A 132 0.87 21.78 11.37
CA LYS A 132 0.28 22.68 12.36
C LYS A 132 1.34 23.36 13.24
N SER A 133 2.48 22.73 13.51
CA SER A 133 3.60 23.34 14.24
C SER A 133 4.27 24.44 13.40
N GLY A 134 4.58 24.15 12.14
CA GLY A 134 5.28 25.11 11.24
C GLY A 134 4.49 26.40 10.93
N ALA A 135 3.16 26.36 10.98
CA ALA A 135 2.32 27.52 10.67
C ALA A 135 2.30 28.61 11.77
N ARG A 136 2.84 28.36 12.97
CA ARG A 136 2.75 29.29 14.11
C ARG A 136 3.89 30.31 14.18
N ASP A 137 5.03 30.03 13.58
CA ASP A 137 6.24 30.85 13.76
C ASP A 137 6.45 31.88 12.64
N SER A 138 5.72 31.77 11.53
CA SER A 138 5.84 32.64 10.35
C SER A 138 4.89 33.84 10.40
N ASP A 139 5.17 34.78 11.33
CA ASP A 139 4.61 36.14 11.41
C ASP A 139 3.06 36.22 11.57
N GLY A 140 2.58 36.88 12.64
CA GLY A 140 1.17 36.95 13.08
C GLY A 140 0.17 37.60 12.11
N SER A 141 0.48 37.64 10.82
CA SER A 141 -0.43 37.85 9.70
C SER A 141 -1.40 36.66 9.61
N ILE A 142 -2.52 36.81 10.32
CA ILE A 142 -3.74 36.02 10.11
C ILE A 142 -4.17 36.23 8.66
N LYS A 143 -3.62 35.44 7.74
CA LYS A 143 -4.20 35.31 6.41
C LYS A 143 -5.47 34.49 6.60
N ASP A 144 -6.62 35.15 6.50
CA ASP A 144 -7.95 34.53 6.47
C ASP A 144 -7.92 33.33 5.52
N SER A 145 -7.86 32.13 6.11
CA SER A 145 -7.71 30.84 5.45
C SER A 145 -9.05 30.26 5.01
N SER A 146 -10.06 31.12 4.83
CA SER A 146 -11.45 30.74 4.54
C SER A 146 -11.71 30.21 3.12
N GLN A 147 -10.67 29.83 2.36
CA GLN A 147 -10.83 29.43 0.96
C GLN A 147 -10.16 28.14 0.50
N HIS A 148 -9.52 27.35 1.36
CA HIS A 148 -9.02 26.05 0.90
C HIS A 148 -9.38 24.93 1.87
N ASP A 149 -10.64 24.51 1.79
CA ASP A 149 -11.11 23.17 2.17
C ASP A 149 -10.63 22.12 1.13
N GLN A 150 -9.47 22.36 0.50
CA GLN A 150 -8.82 21.37 -0.34
C GLN A 150 -8.12 20.40 0.60
N SER A 151 -8.54 19.14 0.51
CA SER A 151 -7.91 18.00 1.17
C SER A 151 -6.39 18.12 1.05
N ARG A 152 -5.73 18.36 2.19
CA ARG A 152 -4.27 18.42 2.22
C ARG A 152 -3.73 17.04 1.91
N THR A 153 -2.80 16.98 0.98
CA THR A 153 -2.17 15.72 0.59
C THR A 153 -0.66 15.77 0.78
N SER A 154 -0.07 14.66 1.23
CA SER A 154 1.38 14.52 1.38
C SER A 154 1.94 13.42 0.47
N VAL A 155 3.25 13.26 0.55
CA VAL A 155 3.96 12.13 -0.03
C VAL A 155 4.44 11.21 1.07
N ALA A 156 4.12 9.92 0.96
CA ALA A 156 4.67 8.87 1.83
C ALA A 156 5.64 7.99 1.05
N TYR A 157 6.72 7.57 1.73
CA TYR A 157 7.72 6.67 1.15
C TYR A 157 7.83 5.39 1.97
N LEU A 158 7.73 4.26 1.29
CA LEU A 158 7.95 2.92 1.83
C LEU A 158 9.11 2.27 1.09
N ALA A 159 10.03 1.63 1.81
CA ALA A 159 11.14 0.89 1.22
C ALA A 159 11.01 -0.60 1.51
N ILE A 160 11.25 -1.41 0.49
CA ILE A 160 11.35 -2.87 0.56
C ILE A 160 12.83 -3.23 0.32
N VAL A 161 13.47 -3.79 1.33
CA VAL A 161 14.89 -4.15 1.30
C VAL A 161 15.02 -5.66 1.39
N LEU A 162 15.63 -6.27 0.36
CA LEU A 162 15.84 -7.71 0.27
C LEU A 162 17.31 -8.03 0.58
N GLY A 163 17.57 -8.83 1.61
CA GLY A 163 18.93 -9.14 2.05
C GLY A 163 18.97 -9.96 3.35
N SER A 164 20.16 -10.26 3.85
CA SER A 164 20.31 -10.86 5.19
C SER A 164 20.12 -9.82 6.30
N THR A 165 20.48 -8.57 6.01
CA THR A 165 20.27 -7.40 6.86
C THR A 165 19.98 -6.18 6.00
N ILE A 166 19.49 -5.10 6.61
CA ILE A 166 19.25 -3.83 5.90
C ILE A 166 20.55 -3.22 5.35
N GLY A 167 21.69 -3.44 6.01
CA GLY A 167 23.01 -2.98 5.57
C GLY A 167 23.60 -3.83 4.44
N ALA A 168 23.36 -5.15 4.45
CA ALA A 168 23.81 -6.10 3.44
C ALA A 168 22.70 -6.43 2.43
N ALA A 169 21.98 -5.40 1.99
CA ALA A 169 20.90 -5.54 1.01
C ALA A 169 21.44 -6.00 -0.35
N LYS A 170 20.72 -6.91 -1.00
CA LYS A 170 20.93 -7.30 -2.40
C LYS A 170 20.10 -6.44 -3.36
N ALA A 171 18.91 -6.01 -2.92
CA ALA A 171 18.07 -5.08 -3.65
C ALA A 171 17.36 -4.11 -2.70
N ARG A 172 17.12 -2.90 -3.20
CA ARG A 172 16.35 -1.85 -2.53
C ARG A 172 15.30 -1.35 -3.50
N VAL A 173 14.04 -1.38 -3.09
CA VAL A 173 12.91 -0.95 -3.90
C VAL A 173 12.10 0.08 -3.13
N ILE A 174 11.88 1.26 -3.72
CA ILE A 174 11.13 2.36 -3.11
C ILE A 174 9.73 2.46 -3.72
N LEU A 175 8.73 2.61 -2.87
CA LEU A 175 7.37 3.00 -3.24
C LEU A 175 7.15 4.44 -2.79
N GLY A 176 6.92 5.34 -3.75
CA GLY A 176 6.44 6.70 -3.48
C GLY A 176 4.94 6.78 -3.66
N VAL A 177 4.21 7.20 -2.62
CA VAL A 177 2.76 7.42 -2.65
C VAL A 177 2.53 8.93 -2.57
N ASN A 178 2.29 9.55 -3.72
CA ASN A 178 1.98 10.98 -3.84
C ASN A 178 0.46 11.19 -3.86
N GLY A 179 -0.03 12.06 -2.99
CA GLY A 179 -1.46 12.32 -2.82
C GLY A 179 -2.06 11.66 -1.59
N LEU A 180 -1.25 11.25 -0.60
CA LEU A 180 -1.75 10.65 0.64
C LEU A 180 -2.59 11.67 1.42
N GLU A 181 -3.82 11.33 1.78
CA GLU A 181 -4.70 12.17 2.61
C GLU A 181 -4.03 12.51 3.95
N ILE A 182 -3.96 13.80 4.29
CA ILE A 182 -3.48 14.27 5.58
C ILE A 182 -4.68 14.69 6.42
N LYS A 183 -4.90 14.00 7.55
CA LYS A 183 -5.94 14.32 8.52
C LYS A 183 -5.51 13.91 9.92
N VAL A 184 -5.95 14.68 10.92
CA VAL A 184 -5.77 14.32 12.33
C VAL A 184 -6.84 13.32 12.72
N TRP A 185 -6.45 12.13 13.14
CA TRP A 185 -7.42 11.15 13.63
C TRP A 185 -8.14 11.66 14.88
N GLY A 186 -9.47 11.53 14.90
CA GLY A 186 -10.29 11.92 16.04
C GLY A 186 -10.68 13.39 16.08
N GLU A 187 -10.11 14.24 15.21
CA GLU A 187 -10.71 15.52 14.90
C GLU A 187 -11.99 15.20 14.13
N ARG A 188 -13.13 15.22 14.84
CA ARG A 188 -14.42 15.17 14.15
C ARG A 188 -14.38 16.34 13.20
N GLU A 189 -14.70 16.09 11.94
CA GLU A 189 -15.07 17.13 11.00
C GLU A 189 -16.32 17.75 11.63
N GLU A 190 -16.11 18.72 12.54
CA GLU A 190 -17.15 19.50 13.14
C GLU A 190 -17.74 20.21 11.95
N LEU A 191 -18.77 19.57 11.39
CA LEU A 191 -19.62 20.13 10.37
C LEU A 191 -19.90 21.52 10.90
N ASN A 192 -19.30 22.49 10.23
CA ASN A 192 -19.49 23.90 10.50
C ASN A 192 -20.98 24.12 10.17
N VAL A 193 -21.84 23.77 11.11
CA VAL A 193 -23.27 24.06 11.10
C VAL A 193 -23.31 25.56 11.39
N GLU A 194 -22.91 26.33 10.38
CA GLU A 194 -23.16 27.75 10.32
C GLU A 194 -24.67 27.92 10.42
N GLY A 195 -25.14 28.32 11.60
CA GLY A 195 -26.49 28.81 11.78
C GLY A 195 -27.29 28.09 12.85
N THR A 196 -27.00 28.37 14.12
CA THR A 196 -28.04 28.95 15.01
C THR A 196 -27.38 29.66 16.19
N SER A 197 -27.01 30.92 15.99
CA SER A 197 -26.90 31.91 17.06
C SER A 197 -28.30 32.19 17.61
N SER A 198 -28.84 31.28 18.41
CA SER A 198 -30.01 31.59 19.24
C SER A 198 -29.50 31.93 20.64
N GLY A 199 -29.37 33.24 20.89
CA GLY A 199 -29.07 33.77 22.21
C GLY A 199 -30.03 33.20 23.25
N THR A 200 -29.48 32.75 24.36
CA THR A 200 -30.21 32.65 25.62
C THR A 200 -29.27 33.09 26.72
N ASP A 201 -29.42 34.36 27.10
CA ASP A 201 -29.03 34.87 28.40
C ASP A 201 -29.63 33.96 29.48
N SER A 202 -28.79 33.44 30.36
CA SER A 202 -29.23 33.02 31.69
C SER A 202 -28.07 33.17 32.66
N GLU A 203 -28.22 34.21 33.45
CA GLU A 203 -27.43 34.61 34.60
C GLU A 203 -27.44 33.52 35.69
N ASP A 204 -26.39 33.59 36.52
CA ASP A 204 -26.35 33.17 37.93
C ASP A 204 -26.56 31.70 38.28
N ASN A 205 -25.46 31.02 38.63
CA ASN A 205 -25.41 30.27 39.89
C ASN A 205 -23.96 30.06 40.37
N GLU A 206 -23.47 30.97 41.21
CA GLU A 206 -22.41 30.65 42.17
C GLU A 206 -23.02 29.79 43.27
N GLU A 207 -22.50 28.58 43.53
CA GLU A 207 -22.27 28.08 44.90
C GLU A 207 -21.23 26.93 44.86
N SER A 208 -20.13 27.16 45.58
CA SER A 208 -19.35 26.22 46.41
C SER A 208 -19.50 24.72 46.20
N LEU A 209 -18.37 24.00 46.15
CA LEU A 209 -18.04 22.99 47.16
C LEU A 209 -16.57 22.57 47.08
N GLU A 210 -15.89 22.78 48.19
CA GLU A 210 -14.55 22.32 48.49
C GLU A 210 -14.51 20.79 48.63
N GLY A 211 -13.44 20.16 48.15
CA GLY A 211 -13.21 18.72 48.28
C GLY A 211 -11.73 18.37 48.20
N SER A 212 -11.08 18.42 49.37
CA SER A 212 -9.71 17.97 49.62
C SER A 212 -9.49 16.47 49.43
N GLY A 213 -8.26 16.10 49.06
CA GLY A 213 -7.67 14.76 49.21
C GLY A 213 -6.55 14.54 48.19
N SER A 214 -5.32 15.03 48.40
CA SER A 214 -4.25 14.42 49.21
C SER A 214 -4.13 12.91 49.00
N GLY A 215 -3.03 12.52 48.34
CA GLY A 215 -2.68 11.13 48.04
C GLY A 215 -1.33 11.03 47.35
N GLU A 216 -0.31 11.59 48.00
CA GLU A 216 1.10 11.30 47.73
C GLU A 216 1.41 9.83 48.03
N SER A 217 2.11 9.14 47.11
CA SER A 217 2.90 7.97 47.47
C SER A 217 4.07 7.82 46.51
N SER A 218 5.25 8.03 47.09
CA SER A 218 6.61 7.84 46.59
C SER A 218 7.06 6.37 46.66
N SER A 219 8.28 6.13 46.15
CA SER A 219 9.10 4.89 46.21
C SER A 219 8.82 3.87 45.10
N SER A 220 9.78 3.18 44.48
CA SER A 220 11.18 2.86 44.83
C SER A 220 11.91 2.53 43.50
N ASP A 221 13.03 3.14 43.17
CA ASP A 221 14.40 2.58 43.28
C ASP A 221 14.50 1.05 43.22
N GLY A 222 15.26 0.52 42.25
CA GLY A 222 15.33 -0.92 42.00
C GLY A 222 16.17 -1.36 40.81
N SER A 223 17.49 -1.23 40.96
CA SER A 223 18.50 -2.25 40.59
C SER A 223 18.96 -2.38 39.14
N GLU A 224 20.15 -1.81 38.96
CA GLU A 224 21.25 -2.19 38.10
C GLU A 224 21.70 -3.65 38.34
N SER A 225 21.88 -4.40 37.26
CA SER A 225 22.78 -5.56 37.25
C SER A 225 23.34 -5.80 35.85
N GLU A 226 24.55 -5.29 35.64
CA GLU A 226 25.54 -5.83 34.73
C GLU A 226 25.81 -7.30 35.08
N ARG A 227 25.77 -8.19 34.09
CA ARG A 227 26.42 -9.51 34.13
C ARG A 227 26.72 -10.00 32.70
N ASP A 228 27.93 -9.66 32.30
CA ASP A 228 28.84 -10.47 31.51
C ASP A 228 28.76 -11.96 31.88
N SER A 229 28.61 -12.84 30.88
CA SER A 229 28.97 -14.25 30.93
C SER A 229 29.01 -14.82 29.51
N GLY A 230 30.20 -14.79 28.91
CA GLY A 230 30.54 -15.69 27.82
C GLY A 230 30.41 -17.15 28.27
N ALA A 231 29.83 -17.98 27.41
CA ALA A 231 29.96 -19.42 27.48
C ALA A 231 29.83 -19.96 26.06
N GLU A 232 30.98 -20.25 25.47
CA GLU A 232 31.13 -20.96 24.22
C GLU A 232 30.88 -22.43 24.55
N SER A 233 29.82 -23.01 23.99
CA SER A 233 29.60 -24.46 24.06
C SER A 233 29.51 -25.01 22.65
N GLU A 234 30.66 -25.49 22.17
CA GLU A 234 30.75 -26.50 21.14
C GLU A 234 30.12 -27.78 21.69
N HIS A 235 28.97 -28.20 21.14
CA HIS A 235 28.54 -29.57 21.25
C HIS A 235 28.06 -30.09 19.90
N ASP A 236 28.96 -30.91 19.38
CA ASP A 236 28.78 -31.95 18.39
C ASP A 236 27.79 -33.01 18.90
N ASP A 237 27.38 -33.85 17.96
CA ASP A 237 26.79 -35.18 18.12
C ASP A 237 25.25 -35.37 18.06
N ASP A 238 24.95 -36.37 17.21
CA ASP A 238 23.85 -37.33 17.25
C ASP A 238 22.56 -37.04 16.47
N GLU A 239 22.67 -37.30 15.16
CA GLU A 239 21.85 -38.27 14.40
C GLU A 239 20.86 -39.07 15.27
N ALA A 240 19.57 -38.72 15.18
CA ALA A 240 18.48 -39.56 15.66
C ALA A 240 17.46 -39.82 14.55
N ASP A 241 17.68 -40.94 13.86
CA ASP A 241 16.69 -41.69 13.10
C ASP A 241 15.41 -41.86 13.92
N CYS A 242 14.34 -41.20 13.51
CA CYS A 242 12.99 -41.44 14.02
C CYS A 242 12.11 -41.99 12.89
N LEU A 243 12.39 -43.26 12.56
CA LEU A 243 11.41 -44.14 11.93
C LEU A 243 10.22 -44.31 12.88
N SER A 244 9.08 -43.72 12.51
CA SER A 244 7.81 -44.15 13.09
C SER A 244 6.83 -44.48 11.97
N ASP A 245 6.80 -45.77 11.66
CA ASP A 245 5.65 -46.45 11.09
C ASP A 245 4.42 -46.14 11.93
N ARG A 246 3.39 -45.58 11.28
CA ARG A 246 2.03 -45.69 11.80
C ARG A 246 1.04 -45.79 10.65
N ASP A 247 0.88 -47.04 10.22
CA ASP A 247 -0.35 -47.52 9.61
C ASP A 247 -1.54 -47.16 10.49
N SER A 248 -2.47 -46.38 9.94
CA SER A 248 -3.83 -46.29 10.45
C SER A 248 -4.77 -46.14 9.26
N GLN A 249 -4.99 -47.27 8.60
CA GLN A 249 -6.23 -47.53 7.88
C GLN A 249 -7.36 -47.56 8.91
N SER A 250 -8.30 -46.63 8.80
CA SER A 250 -9.67 -46.87 9.27
C SER A 250 -10.61 -46.02 8.44
N GLY A 251 -11.30 -46.70 7.52
CA GLY A 251 -12.42 -46.14 6.80
C GLY A 251 -13.59 -45.87 7.73
N SER A 252 -14.33 -44.82 7.40
CA SER A 252 -15.76 -44.72 7.67
C SER A 252 -16.31 -43.58 6.82
N GLU A 253 -16.80 -43.97 5.66
CA GLU A 253 -17.80 -43.27 4.88
C GLU A 253 -19.03 -42.93 5.74
N ALA A 254 -19.28 -41.63 5.91
CA ALA A 254 -20.54 -41.10 6.40
C ALA A 254 -21.01 -40.01 5.43
N SER A 255 -21.94 -40.44 4.58
CA SER A 255 -22.80 -39.59 3.77
C SER A 255 -23.70 -38.77 4.67
N CYS A 256 -23.59 -37.44 4.61
CA CYS A 256 -24.58 -36.52 5.12
C CYS A 256 -25.05 -35.62 3.96
N SER A 257 -26.03 -36.11 3.22
CA SER A 257 -26.98 -35.24 2.54
C SER A 257 -27.83 -34.57 3.62
N ASP A 258 -27.68 -33.27 3.82
CA ASP A 258 -28.76 -32.50 4.43
C ASP A 258 -28.99 -31.19 3.66
N SER A 259 -30.25 -31.02 3.34
CA SER A 259 -30.82 -30.00 2.48
C SER A 259 -31.09 -28.77 3.34
N CYS A 260 -30.23 -27.75 3.27
CA CYS A 260 -30.55 -26.45 3.84
C CYS A 260 -31.39 -25.62 2.87
N GLU A 261 -32.70 -25.82 3.01
CA GLU A 261 -33.83 -24.91 2.85
C GLU A 261 -33.54 -23.46 2.43
N SER A 262 -34.16 -23.04 1.34
CA SER A 262 -34.20 -21.66 0.86
C SER A 262 -35.07 -20.77 1.76
N PRO A 263 -34.68 -19.52 2.07
CA PRO A 263 -35.51 -18.60 2.84
C PRO A 263 -36.76 -18.16 2.04
N PRO A 264 -37.90 -17.94 2.71
CA PRO A 264 -39.15 -17.59 2.05
C PRO A 264 -39.15 -16.15 1.51
N ARG A 265 -39.79 -15.98 0.35
CA ARG A 265 -40.18 -14.68 -0.22
C ARG A 265 -41.41 -14.15 0.53
N SER A 266 -41.23 -13.16 1.38
CA SER A 266 -42.34 -12.38 1.95
C SER A 266 -42.47 -11.01 1.27
N ARG A 267 -43.59 -10.88 0.55
CA ARG A 267 -44.20 -9.65 0.07
C ARG A 267 -44.84 -8.91 1.26
N SER A 268 -44.77 -7.58 1.32
CA SER A 268 -45.96 -6.70 1.37
C SER A 268 -45.56 -5.21 1.43
N PRO A 269 -46.16 -4.35 0.58
CA PRO A 269 -46.11 -2.90 0.69
C PRO A 269 -47.19 -2.39 1.66
N SER A 270 -46.88 -1.39 2.47
CA SER A 270 -47.88 -0.66 3.29
C SER A 270 -48.07 0.77 2.80
N PRO A 271 -49.28 1.32 2.96
CA PRO A 271 -49.79 2.44 2.17
C PRO A 271 -49.43 3.82 2.74
N THR A 272 -49.40 4.76 1.81
CA THR A 272 -49.32 6.22 1.95
C THR A 272 -50.44 6.81 2.80
N PRO A 273 -50.16 7.75 3.72
CA PRO A 273 -51.11 8.77 4.12
C PRO A 273 -50.97 10.00 3.23
N SER A 274 -52.04 10.29 2.47
CA SER A 274 -52.23 11.60 1.84
C SER A 274 -52.50 12.65 2.92
N TYR A 275 -51.57 13.57 3.11
CA TYR A 275 -51.84 14.82 3.80
C TYR A 275 -51.96 15.97 2.81
N GLN A 276 -53.03 16.72 3.03
CA GLN A 276 -53.56 17.80 2.22
C GLN A 276 -52.63 19.01 2.22
N SER A 277 -52.68 19.68 1.08
CA SER A 277 -52.00 20.92 0.72
C SER A 277 -52.33 22.08 1.65
N THR A 278 -51.29 22.79 2.11
CA THR A 278 -51.35 24.21 2.45
C THR A 278 -50.53 24.98 1.41
N PRO A 279 -51.10 25.96 0.70
CA PRO A 279 -50.33 26.90 -0.10
C PRO A 279 -49.94 28.08 0.79
N ASP A 280 -48.65 28.33 0.98
CA ASP A 280 -48.09 29.69 1.00
C ASP A 280 -46.59 29.72 1.31
N SER A 281 -45.95 30.75 0.74
CA SER A 281 -44.56 31.18 0.90
C SER A 281 -43.48 30.40 0.16
N GLU A 282 -43.42 30.65 -1.15
CA GLU A 282 -42.25 30.50 -2.00
C GLU A 282 -41.15 31.50 -1.57
N ALA A 283 -40.30 31.07 -0.64
CA ALA A 283 -38.99 31.67 -0.43
C ALA A 283 -37.95 30.92 -1.27
N PRO A 284 -37.04 31.61 -2.00
CA PRO A 284 -36.03 30.94 -2.81
C PRO A 284 -35.08 30.15 -1.91
N SER A 285 -35.26 28.82 -1.91
CA SER A 285 -34.37 27.89 -1.24
C SER A 285 -32.95 28.05 -1.81
N PRO A 286 -31.91 28.20 -0.97
CA PRO A 286 -30.53 28.28 -1.43
C PRO A 286 -30.17 27.02 -2.23
N PRO A 287 -29.30 27.13 -3.25
CA PRO A 287 -28.88 25.99 -4.05
C PRO A 287 -28.32 24.90 -3.12
N PRO A 288 -28.65 23.61 -3.34
CA PRO A 288 -28.14 22.54 -2.50
C PRO A 288 -26.61 22.55 -2.58
N SER A 289 -25.98 22.85 -1.45
CA SER A 289 -24.54 22.75 -1.26
C SER A 289 -24.10 21.36 -1.72
N PRO A 290 -22.97 21.22 -2.44
CA PRO A 290 -22.47 19.94 -2.92
C PRO A 290 -22.10 19.08 -1.71
N SER A 291 -23.09 18.38 -1.18
CA SER A 291 -22.93 17.44 -0.09
C SER A 291 -21.96 16.38 -0.59
N ARG A 292 -20.84 16.18 0.13
CA ARG A 292 -19.89 15.10 -0.14
C ARG A 292 -20.70 13.84 -0.39
N ARG A 293 -20.72 13.39 -1.65
CA ARG A 293 -21.47 12.19 -2.01
C ARG A 293 -20.87 11.07 -1.17
N PHE A 294 -21.67 10.48 -0.30
CA PHE A 294 -21.31 9.24 0.39
C PHE A 294 -21.04 8.21 -0.71
N GLN A 295 -19.75 7.99 -1.01
CA GLN A 295 -19.36 6.92 -1.91
C GLN A 295 -19.84 5.63 -1.27
N SER A 296 -20.51 4.79 -2.06
CA SER A 296 -20.96 3.51 -1.54
C SER A 296 -19.74 2.63 -1.24
N HIS A 297 -19.80 1.79 -0.19
CA HIS A 297 -18.71 0.83 0.08
C HIS A 297 -18.39 -0.07 -1.13
N ALA A 298 -19.39 -0.37 -1.97
CA ALA A 298 -19.18 -1.13 -3.20
C ALA A 298 -18.31 -0.36 -4.22
N GLU A 299 -18.55 0.94 -4.38
CA GLU A 299 -17.77 1.84 -5.25
C GLU A 299 -16.33 2.02 -4.75
N GLU A 300 -16.15 2.13 -3.42
CA GLU A 300 -14.81 2.17 -2.82
C GLU A 300 -14.03 0.88 -3.12
N GLN A 301 -14.65 -0.30 -2.93
CA GLN A 301 -14.01 -1.58 -3.23
C GLN A 301 -13.69 -1.77 -4.72
N GLU A 302 -14.53 -1.26 -5.62
CA GLU A 302 -14.27 -1.26 -7.06
C GLU A 302 -13.09 -0.34 -7.42
N THR A 303 -13.04 0.85 -6.81
CA THR A 303 -11.93 1.80 -6.97
C THR A 303 -10.60 1.17 -6.53
N LEU A 304 -10.58 0.52 -5.36
CA LEU A 304 -9.40 -0.18 -4.85
C LEU A 304 -8.92 -1.29 -5.79
N ARG A 305 -9.84 -2.14 -6.28
CA ARG A 305 -9.49 -3.21 -7.24
C ARG A 305 -8.97 -2.66 -8.56
N THR A 306 -9.52 -1.54 -9.02
CA THR A 306 -9.09 -0.88 -10.26
C THR A 306 -7.69 -0.32 -10.11
N ALA A 307 -7.39 0.33 -8.99
CA ALA A 307 -6.06 0.83 -8.65
C ALA A 307 -5.02 -0.31 -8.55
N GLU A 308 -5.35 -1.43 -7.88
CA GLU A 308 -4.48 -2.62 -7.79
C GLU A 308 -4.20 -3.24 -9.17
N ARG A 309 -5.22 -3.35 -10.03
CA ARG A 309 -5.07 -3.85 -11.40
C ARG A 309 -4.21 -2.93 -12.26
N LEU A 310 -4.37 -1.62 -12.11
CA LEU A 310 -3.56 -0.63 -12.80
C LEU A 310 -2.09 -0.73 -12.38
N LEU A 311 -1.82 -0.77 -11.07
CA LEU A 311 -0.47 -0.99 -10.53
C LEU A 311 0.13 -2.27 -11.11
N SER A 312 -0.57 -3.40 -10.99
CA SER A 312 -0.10 -4.69 -11.50
C SER A 312 0.25 -4.65 -12.98
N ARG A 313 -0.58 -3.99 -13.80
CA ARG A 313 -0.34 -3.82 -15.24
C ARG A 313 0.90 -2.96 -15.51
N THR A 314 1.05 -1.84 -14.80
CA THR A 314 2.21 -0.97 -14.95
C THR A 314 3.52 -1.68 -14.58
N LEU A 315 3.51 -2.50 -13.51
CA LEU A 315 4.67 -3.30 -13.13
C LEU A 315 5.00 -4.34 -14.20
N ALA A 316 3.99 -5.03 -14.75
CA ALA A 316 4.18 -6.00 -15.81
C ALA A 316 4.79 -5.36 -17.07
N SER A 317 4.29 -4.18 -17.47
CA SER A 317 4.86 -3.42 -18.61
C SER A 317 6.30 -2.99 -18.33
N ALA A 318 6.59 -2.45 -17.14
CA ALA A 318 7.93 -2.03 -16.75
C ALA A 318 8.94 -3.20 -16.70
N CYS A 319 8.46 -4.43 -16.46
CA CYS A 319 9.31 -5.63 -16.51
C CYS A 319 9.62 -6.10 -17.94
N ALA A 320 8.79 -5.75 -18.93
CA ALA A 320 9.02 -6.10 -20.33
C ALA A 320 9.99 -5.13 -21.04
N GLU A 321 10.13 -3.91 -20.53
CA GLU A 321 10.94 -2.84 -21.14
C GLU A 321 12.43 -2.94 -20.77
N GLY A 322 13.15 -3.80 -21.49
CA GLY A 322 14.62 -3.78 -21.57
C GLY A 322 15.36 -4.46 -20.40
N GLU A 323 16.45 -5.15 -20.75
CA GLU A 323 17.29 -5.96 -19.85
C GLU A 323 17.89 -5.15 -18.69
N ASP A 324 18.12 -3.85 -18.88
CA ASP A 324 18.76 -2.99 -17.88
C ASP A 324 17.77 -2.23 -16.98
N THR A 325 16.47 -2.20 -17.31
CA THR A 325 15.49 -1.35 -16.62
C THR A 325 14.50 -2.14 -15.77
N GLY A 326 14.30 -3.43 -16.07
CA GLY A 326 13.35 -4.27 -15.36
C GLY A 326 13.60 -4.40 -13.85
N MET A 327 12.51 -4.49 -13.08
CA MET A 327 12.53 -4.86 -11.65
C MET A 327 12.69 -6.37 -11.45
N ALA A 328 12.48 -7.19 -12.48
CA ALA A 328 12.67 -8.63 -12.38
C ALA A 328 14.17 -8.95 -12.22
N SER A 329 14.52 -9.68 -11.16
CA SER A 329 15.89 -10.12 -10.92
C SER A 329 15.85 -11.42 -10.15
N GLU A 330 16.43 -12.47 -10.72
CA GLU A 330 16.54 -13.76 -10.05
C GLU A 330 17.55 -13.66 -8.91
N MET A 331 17.07 -13.84 -7.69
CA MET A 331 17.92 -13.92 -6.51
C MET A 331 17.41 -15.01 -5.57
N ALA A 332 18.34 -15.65 -4.89
CA ALA A 332 17.99 -16.61 -3.86
C ALA A 332 17.07 -15.96 -2.80
N PRO A 333 16.13 -16.72 -2.21
CA PRO A 333 15.28 -16.20 -1.16
C PRO A 333 16.08 -15.66 0.03
N THR A 334 15.69 -14.50 0.52
CA THR A 334 16.33 -13.76 1.62
C THR A 334 15.28 -13.22 2.59
N GLN A 335 15.74 -12.54 3.65
CA GLN A 335 14.85 -11.76 4.50
C GLN A 335 14.38 -10.51 3.75
N THR A 336 13.11 -10.19 3.91
CA THR A 336 12.49 -8.97 3.41
C THR A 336 12.27 -8.02 4.59
N HIS A 337 12.89 -6.85 4.54
CA HIS A 337 12.72 -5.79 5.53
C HIS A 337 11.83 -4.69 4.93
N ILE A 338 10.84 -4.25 5.71
CA ILE A 338 9.92 -3.17 5.34
C ILE A 338 10.28 -1.95 6.17
N LEU A 339 10.54 -0.83 5.50
CA LEU A 339 10.86 0.43 6.15
C LEU A 339 9.89 1.52 5.71
N LEU A 340 9.56 2.43 6.62
CA LEU A 340 8.70 3.58 6.41
C LEU A 340 9.48 4.87 6.69
N ARG A 341 9.35 5.85 5.80
CA ARG A 341 9.86 7.21 6.01
C ARG A 341 8.78 8.01 6.74
N ALA A 342 9.03 8.42 7.98
CA ALA A 342 8.03 9.13 8.80
C ALA A 342 8.68 10.13 9.77
N PRO A 343 7.97 11.18 10.23
CA PRO A 343 8.45 12.08 11.28
C PRO A 343 8.81 11.32 12.58
N ARG A 344 9.71 11.85 13.42
CA ARG A 344 10.04 11.23 14.73
C ARG A 344 8.83 11.13 15.66
N ARG A 345 7.89 12.08 15.55
CA ARG A 345 6.61 12.05 16.27
C ARG A 345 5.64 10.96 15.81
N PHE A 346 5.95 10.23 14.74
CA PHE A 346 5.17 9.05 14.37
C PHE A 346 5.28 8.01 15.48
N VAL A 347 4.13 7.50 15.93
CA VAL A 347 4.09 6.46 16.98
C VAL A 347 3.15 5.36 16.50
N HIS A 348 3.68 4.14 16.43
CA HIS A 348 2.90 2.95 16.10
C HIS A 348 3.56 1.70 16.70
N PRO A 349 2.81 0.79 17.35
CA PRO A 349 3.38 -0.33 18.11
C PRO A 349 4.19 -1.32 17.26
N ALA A 350 3.82 -1.50 15.99
CA ALA A 350 4.50 -2.42 15.07
C ALA A 350 5.75 -1.84 14.36
N TRP A 351 6.15 -0.60 14.66
CA TRP A 351 7.27 0.07 13.98
C TRP A 351 8.33 0.53 14.98
N ILE A 352 9.59 0.27 14.63
CA ILE A 352 10.75 0.60 15.46
C ILE A 352 11.57 1.69 14.77
N PRO A 353 11.91 2.81 15.45
CA PRO A 353 12.69 3.88 14.85
C PRO A 353 14.15 3.43 14.65
N ARG A 354 14.75 3.79 13.50
CA ARG A 354 16.11 3.41 13.10
C ARG A 354 16.92 4.61 12.62
N GLN A 355 17.27 5.50 13.55
CA GLN A 355 18.06 6.70 13.26
C GLN A 355 19.43 6.40 12.65
N ASN A 356 20.02 5.25 12.98
CA ASN A 356 21.30 4.79 12.43
C ASN A 356 21.25 4.46 10.93
N LEU A 357 20.06 4.35 10.33
CA LEU A 357 19.88 4.05 8.91
C LEU A 357 19.65 5.30 8.05
N ASN A 358 19.45 6.48 8.65
CA ASN A 358 19.03 7.69 7.95
C ASN A 358 19.92 7.98 6.73
N ASN A 359 21.22 8.17 6.93
CA ASN A 359 22.13 8.52 5.83
C ASN A 359 22.08 7.54 4.65
N SER A 360 22.17 6.23 4.90
CA SER A 360 22.19 5.23 3.82
C SER A 360 20.87 5.11 3.08
N MET A 361 19.75 5.24 3.78
CA MET A 361 18.42 5.11 3.17
C MET A 361 17.94 6.42 2.57
N ASP A 362 18.36 7.57 3.09
CA ASP A 362 18.13 8.88 2.48
C ASP A 362 18.95 9.03 1.19
N ASP A 363 20.18 8.52 1.12
CA ASP A 363 20.93 8.40 -0.14
C ASP A 363 20.17 7.55 -1.17
N THR A 364 19.61 6.41 -0.73
CA THR A 364 18.79 5.52 -1.57
C THR A 364 17.54 6.26 -2.07
N LEU A 365 16.87 7.02 -1.20
CA LEU A 365 15.70 7.80 -1.56
C LEU A 365 16.06 8.95 -2.51
N ALA A 366 17.17 9.65 -2.29
CA ALA A 366 17.65 10.71 -3.17
C ALA A 366 17.96 10.17 -4.58
N ASP A 367 18.58 8.98 -4.69
CA ASP A 367 18.80 8.29 -5.95
C ASP A 367 17.47 7.97 -6.65
N PHE A 368 16.48 7.44 -5.91
CA PHE A 368 15.13 7.20 -6.42
C PHE A 368 14.46 8.49 -6.94
N LEU A 369 14.50 9.58 -6.16
CA LEU A 369 13.93 10.87 -6.55
C LEU A 369 14.60 11.41 -7.82
N GLN A 370 15.94 11.34 -7.89
CA GLN A 370 16.71 11.80 -9.03
C GLN A 370 16.42 11.01 -10.31
N GLU A 371 16.19 9.71 -10.22
CA GLU A 371 15.83 8.84 -11.35
C GLU A 371 14.38 9.02 -11.81
N SER A 372 13.51 9.54 -10.94
CA SER A 372 12.08 9.71 -11.24
C SER A 372 11.74 11.00 -11.99
N ARG A 373 12.65 11.99 -12.01
CA ARG A 373 12.42 13.28 -12.66
C ARG A 373 12.35 13.14 -14.19
N PRO A 374 11.23 13.53 -14.85
CA PRO A 374 11.12 13.50 -16.30
C PRO A 374 12.10 14.51 -16.92
N GLY A 375 12.86 14.10 -17.94
CA GLY A 375 13.78 15.00 -18.67
C GLY A 375 15.23 14.98 -18.21
N ASN A 376 15.61 14.14 -17.22
CA ASN A 376 17.00 13.81 -16.95
C ASN A 376 17.57 12.90 -18.06
N SER A 377 17.72 13.48 -19.26
CA SER A 377 18.43 12.84 -20.36
C SER A 377 19.90 12.64 -19.96
N PRO A 378 20.49 11.44 -20.19
CA PRO A 378 21.87 11.13 -19.82
C PRO A 378 22.94 11.89 -20.64
N HIS A 379 22.58 12.92 -21.41
CA HIS A 379 23.43 13.46 -22.48
C HIS A 379 24.15 14.80 -22.22
N GLY A 380 24.14 15.39 -21.02
CA GLY A 380 24.77 16.71 -20.86
C GLY A 380 25.61 16.97 -19.63
N ILE A 381 25.23 16.44 -18.46
CA ILE A 381 25.85 16.86 -17.20
C ILE A 381 26.70 15.70 -16.70
N LYS A 382 28.01 15.94 -16.59
CA LYS A 382 29.00 15.03 -16.04
C LYS A 382 28.64 14.70 -14.58
N LYS A 383 27.68 13.79 -14.37
CA LYS A 383 27.34 13.27 -13.05
C LYS A 383 28.60 12.64 -12.48
N LYS A 384 29.09 13.22 -11.39
CA LYS A 384 30.13 12.68 -10.53
C LYS A 384 29.73 11.23 -10.24
N ARG A 385 30.44 10.26 -10.83
CA ARG A 385 30.15 8.82 -10.74
C ARG A 385 29.76 8.48 -9.30
N SER A 386 28.48 8.21 -9.03
CA SER A 386 28.12 7.58 -7.77
C SER A 386 28.86 6.24 -7.74
N LYS A 387 29.56 5.99 -6.64
CA LYS A 387 30.37 4.78 -6.47
C LYS A 387 29.45 3.57 -6.60
N LYS A 388 29.58 2.81 -7.69
CA LYS A 388 29.20 1.38 -7.87
C LYS A 388 28.28 0.83 -6.76
N GLY A 389 27.08 1.41 -6.63
CA GLY A 389 26.13 1.15 -5.55
C GLY A 389 25.06 0.17 -6.00
N ILE A 390 24.28 -0.34 -5.05
CA ILE A 390 23.10 -1.16 -5.35
C ILE A 390 22.13 -0.28 -6.16
N LYS A 391 21.70 -0.77 -7.33
CA LYS A 391 20.71 -0.09 -8.16
C LYS A 391 19.43 0.11 -7.34
N VAL A 392 18.99 1.36 -7.22
CA VAL A 392 17.71 1.68 -6.61
C VAL A 392 16.62 1.50 -7.65
N GLU A 393 15.61 0.73 -7.29
CA GLU A 393 14.41 0.52 -8.10
C GLU A 393 13.21 1.13 -7.39
N GLY A 394 12.09 1.31 -8.08
CA GLY A 394 10.89 1.76 -7.41
C GLY A 394 9.73 2.05 -8.33
N VAL A 395 8.66 2.54 -7.71
CA VAL A 395 7.41 2.88 -8.38
C VAL A 395 6.83 4.13 -7.73
N TRP A 396 6.26 5.00 -8.56
CA TRP A 396 5.42 6.09 -8.09
C TRP A 396 3.95 5.74 -8.23
N ILE A 397 3.17 6.05 -7.20
CA ILE A 397 1.71 6.10 -7.24
C ILE A 397 1.32 7.55 -7.03
N LYS A 398 0.49 8.10 -7.90
CA LYS A 398 0.05 9.49 -7.89
C LYS A 398 -1.46 9.55 -7.93
N SER A 399 -2.06 10.41 -7.13
CA SER A 399 -3.46 10.79 -7.32
C SER A 399 -3.62 11.69 -8.55
N ARG A 400 -4.86 11.81 -9.02
CA ARG A 400 -5.23 12.74 -10.09
C ARG A 400 -5.06 14.17 -9.61
N GLY A 401 -4.53 15.03 -10.47
CA GLY A 401 -4.44 16.47 -10.22
C GLY A 401 -3.27 16.90 -9.33
N VAL A 402 -2.60 15.96 -8.64
CA VAL A 402 -1.38 16.28 -7.91
C VAL A 402 -0.23 16.36 -8.91
N GLY A 403 0.22 17.59 -9.16
CA GLY A 403 1.47 17.83 -9.88
C GLY A 403 2.61 17.10 -9.18
N VAL A 404 3.65 16.72 -9.92
CA VAL A 404 4.95 16.45 -9.29
C VAL A 404 5.50 17.81 -8.91
N GLU A 405 4.91 18.43 -7.89
CA GLU A 405 5.58 19.53 -7.22
C GLU A 405 6.81 18.87 -6.59
N ASP A 406 7.98 19.32 -7.03
CA ASP A 406 9.23 18.93 -6.40
C ASP A 406 8.99 19.23 -4.92
N PRO A 407 9.12 18.24 -4.00
CA PRO A 407 9.00 18.52 -2.58
C PRO A 407 9.94 19.69 -2.36
N THR A 408 9.36 20.86 -2.09
CA THR A 408 10.13 22.08 -1.98
C THR A 408 11.19 21.74 -0.98
N GLU A 409 12.46 21.83 -1.39
CA GLU A 409 13.57 21.74 -0.46
C GLU A 409 13.32 22.91 0.49
N ASP A 410 12.56 22.63 1.54
CA ASP A 410 12.16 23.61 2.53
C ASP A 410 13.48 24.22 2.97
N ASN A 411 13.59 25.53 2.73
CA ASN A 411 14.70 26.34 3.15
C ASN A 411 15.09 25.93 4.58
N ASP A 412 16.38 25.99 4.87
CA ASP A 412 17.13 25.64 6.10
C ASP A 412 16.61 26.32 7.39
N GLU A 413 15.29 26.37 7.57
CA GLU A 413 14.59 26.75 8.77
C GLU A 413 14.80 25.62 9.78
N THR A 414 14.99 26.01 11.03
CA THR A 414 15.16 25.10 12.15
C THR A 414 13.89 24.27 12.37
N ILE A 415 13.76 23.17 11.63
CA ILE A 415 12.71 22.17 11.83
C ILE A 415 12.87 21.61 13.25
N ALA A 416 11.79 21.57 14.01
CA ALA A 416 11.80 20.94 15.33
C ALA A 416 12.28 19.49 15.23
N GLU A 417 13.10 19.02 16.17
CA GLU A 417 13.67 17.67 16.12
C GLU A 417 12.57 16.61 15.90
N GLU A 418 11.42 16.73 16.58
CA GLU A 418 10.29 15.82 16.48
C GLU A 418 9.67 15.71 15.06
N ASP A 419 9.86 16.75 14.25
CA ASP A 419 9.34 16.88 12.89
C ASP A 419 10.38 16.46 11.84
N GLU A 420 11.61 16.15 12.27
CA GLU A 420 12.61 15.49 11.46
C GLU A 420 12.07 14.15 11.00
N TYR A 421 12.13 13.93 9.70
CA TYR A 421 11.79 12.67 9.12
C TYR A 421 12.92 11.67 9.49
N ILE A 422 12.59 10.48 10.00
CA ILE A 422 13.52 9.34 10.13
C ILE A 422 13.00 8.03 9.47
N TRP A 423 13.83 7.01 9.38
CA TRP A 423 13.40 5.68 8.93
C TRP A 423 12.91 4.82 10.10
N TRP A 424 11.76 4.18 9.90
CA TRP A 424 11.15 3.21 10.79
C TRP A 424 11.20 1.83 10.15
N THR A 425 11.41 0.78 10.92
CA THR A 425 11.39 -0.61 10.43
C THR A 425 10.24 -1.36 11.05
N TRP A 426 9.53 -2.15 10.25
CA TRP A 426 8.48 -3.03 10.76
C TRP A 426 9.09 -4.13 11.63
N ASP A 427 8.49 -4.39 12.81
CA ASP A 427 9.00 -5.36 13.79
C ASP A 427 8.74 -6.83 13.40
N GLY A 428 7.96 -7.07 12.35
CA GLY A 428 7.71 -8.43 11.86
C GLY A 428 8.85 -9.01 11.02
N LYS A 429 8.69 -10.28 10.66
CA LYS A 429 9.63 -11.02 9.82
C LYS A 429 8.95 -11.52 8.56
N LEU A 430 9.54 -11.21 7.42
CA LEU A 430 9.19 -11.79 6.13
C LEU A 430 10.43 -12.47 5.57
N ALA A 431 10.29 -13.73 5.20
CA ALA A 431 11.35 -14.50 4.56
C ALA A 431 10.81 -15.12 3.28
N GLY A 432 11.55 -14.96 2.19
CA GLY A 432 11.26 -15.68 0.97
C GLY A 432 11.51 -17.19 1.12
N PHE A 433 10.97 -17.97 0.19
CA PHE A 433 11.28 -19.38 0.04
C PHE A 433 11.23 -19.77 -1.45
N ALA A 434 12.00 -20.78 -1.84
CA ALA A 434 12.02 -21.31 -3.21
C ALA A 434 11.55 -22.77 -3.28
N ASP A 435 11.64 -23.51 -2.17
CA ASP A 435 11.19 -24.90 -2.09
C ASP A 435 9.66 -24.95 -2.18
N TRP A 436 9.10 -25.59 -3.22
CA TRP A 436 7.66 -25.77 -3.40
C TRP A 436 7.31 -27.24 -3.62
#